data_AF-A0A7C2TDX3-F1
#
_entry.id   AF-A0A7C2TDX3-F1
#
_cell.length_a   1.000
_cell.length_b   1.000
_cell.length_c   1.000
_cell.angle_alpha   90.00
_cell.angle_beta   90.00
_cell.angle_gamma   90.00
#
_symmetry.space_group_name_H-M   'P 1'
#
loop_
_entity.id
_entity.type
_entity.pdbx_description
1 polymer ?
#
loop_
_entity_poly.entity_id
_entity_poly.type
_entity_poly.pdbx_seq_one_letter_code
_entity_poly.pdbx_strand_id
1 'polypeptide(L)'
;MGKPRYDGVIEAVRYKPDGQIAWVRAYERRGPTFSDRVLIDRRELIERLKAGKVFVVGKRLPLLASTFETYYRVRLASVDGQEILTTSGASWNAASSGIVTSGSASRRDHLEGAPLV
;
A
#
# COMPACT_ATOMS: atom_id res chain seq x y z
N MET A 1 1.71 23.09 7.57
CA MET A 1 0.84 21.93 7.30
C MET A 1 1.72 20.69 7.22
N GLY A 2 1.50 19.68 8.08
CA GLY A 2 2.44 18.58 8.29
C GLY A 2 2.68 17.74 7.04
N LYS A 3 3.94 17.38 6.78
CA LYS A 3 4.35 16.51 5.67
C LYS A 3 3.56 15.19 5.72
N PRO A 4 2.88 14.76 4.63
CA PRO A 4 2.31 13.43 4.55
C PRO A 4 3.38 12.39 4.88
N ARG A 5 3.09 11.50 5.82
CA ARG A 5 4.06 10.51 6.35
C ARG A 5 4.16 9.25 5.48
N TYR A 6 3.74 9.33 4.22
CA TYR A 6 3.75 8.24 3.25
C TYR A 6 4.31 8.71 1.90
N ASP A 7 4.94 7.78 1.19
CA ASP A 7 5.62 7.98 -0.10
C ASP A 7 4.75 7.57 -1.28
N GLY A 8 3.70 6.78 -1.07
CA GLY A 8 2.77 6.40 -2.14
C GLY A 8 1.40 5.94 -1.64
N VAL A 9 0.41 6.06 -2.52
CA VAL A 9 -0.98 5.64 -2.28
C VAL A 9 -1.37 4.61 -3.34
N ILE A 10 -1.70 3.40 -2.91
CA ILE A 10 -2.25 2.34 -3.74
C ILE A 10 -3.76 2.55 -3.83
N GLU A 11 -4.23 2.82 -5.04
CA GLU A 11 -5.65 3.05 -5.33
C GLU A 11 -6.38 1.75 -5.63
N ALA A 12 -5.70 0.79 -6.24
CA ALA A 12 -6.31 -0.47 -6.66
C ALA A 12 -5.26 -1.55 -6.89
N VAL A 13 -5.66 -2.81 -6.85
CA VAL A 13 -4.77 -3.98 -6.94
C VAL A 13 -5.32 -5.00 -7.93
N ARG A 14 -4.41 -5.62 -8.68
CA ARG A 14 -4.73 -6.80 -9.48
C ARG A 14 -3.95 -8.00 -8.97
N TYR A 15 -4.65 -9.11 -8.75
CA TYR A 15 -4.05 -10.38 -8.36
C TYR A 15 -3.92 -11.33 -9.56
N LYS A 16 -2.93 -12.20 -9.50
CA LYS A 16 -2.79 -13.39 -10.33
C LYS A 16 -3.70 -14.51 -9.81
N PRO A 17 -3.97 -15.57 -10.61
CA PRO A 17 -4.79 -16.71 -10.18
C PRO A 17 -4.25 -17.43 -8.93
N ASP A 18 -2.95 -17.34 -8.67
CA ASP A 18 -2.30 -17.91 -7.47
C ASP A 18 -2.50 -17.05 -6.20
N GLY A 19 -3.16 -15.90 -6.31
CA GLY A 19 -3.40 -14.97 -5.21
C GLY A 19 -2.22 -14.06 -4.88
N GLN A 20 -1.15 -14.07 -5.68
CA GLN A 20 -0.11 -13.05 -5.59
C GLN A 20 -0.51 -11.79 -6.34
N ILE A 21 0.00 -10.64 -5.93
CA ILE A 21 -0.19 -9.40 -6.69
C ILE A 21 0.48 -9.54 -8.07
N ALA A 22 -0.27 -9.20 -9.12
CA ALA A 22 0.29 -8.97 -10.44
C ALA A 22 0.91 -7.57 -10.48
N TRP A 23 0.10 -6.56 -10.16
CA TRP A 23 0.50 -5.17 -10.07
C TRP A 23 -0.51 -4.38 -9.23
N VAL A 24 -0.08 -3.19 -8.78
CA VAL A 24 -0.91 -2.20 -8.13
C VAL A 24 -0.98 -0.93 -8.97
N ARG A 25 -2.12 -0.26 -8.95
CA ARG A 25 -2.26 1.11 -9.44
C ARG A 25 -2.03 2.05 -8.26
N ALA A 26 -1.01 2.90 -8.38
CA ALA A 26 -0.60 3.77 -7.29
C ALA A 26 -0.31 5.20 -7.76
N TYR A 27 -0.15 6.09 -6.79
CA TYR A 27 0.37 7.45 -6.94
C TYR A 27 1.63 7.57 -6.07
N GLU A 28 2.73 8.06 -6.63
CA GLU A 28 3.99 8.25 -5.90
C GLU A 28 4.20 9.72 -5.53
N ARG A 29 4.69 9.98 -4.32
CA ARG A 29 4.95 11.33 -3.83
C ARG A 29 6.17 11.94 -4.54
N ARG A 30 5.99 13.14 -5.10
CA ARG A 30 7.04 13.93 -5.75
C ARG A 30 7.11 15.32 -5.13
N GLY A 31 7.80 15.43 -4.00
CA GLY A 31 7.85 16.67 -3.23
C GLY A 31 6.48 16.96 -2.58
N PRO A 32 5.86 18.14 -2.80
CA PRO A 32 4.56 18.48 -2.21
C PRO A 32 3.37 17.83 -2.93
N THR A 33 3.57 17.31 -4.15
CA THR A 33 2.53 16.72 -4.98
C THR A 33 2.71 15.21 -5.13
N PHE A 34 1.77 14.57 -5.81
CA PHE A 34 1.84 13.17 -6.21
C PHE A 34 1.91 13.07 -7.73
N SER A 35 2.50 11.98 -8.22
CA SER A 35 2.53 11.63 -9.63
C SER A 35 1.12 11.39 -10.17
N ASP A 36 1.02 11.17 -11.46
CA ASP A 36 -0.14 10.49 -12.05
C ASP A 36 -0.20 9.02 -11.62
N ARG A 37 -1.20 8.30 -12.12
CA ARG A 37 -1.35 6.86 -11.90
C ARG A 37 -0.16 6.11 -12.52
N VAL A 38 0.56 5.39 -11.67
CA VAL A 38 1.62 4.46 -12.07
C VAL A 38 1.17 3.02 -11.82
N LEU A 39 1.62 2.10 -12.66
CA LEU A 39 1.51 0.67 -12.42
C LEU A 39 2.83 0.19 -11.83
N ILE A 40 2.75 -0.44 -10.67
CA ILE A 40 3.90 -0.97 -9.95
C ILE A 40 3.70 -2.49 -9.87
N ASP A 41 4.66 -3.26 -10.37
CA ASP A 41 4.62 -4.71 -10.24
C ASP A 41 4.94 -5.14 -8.80
N ARG A 42 4.65 -6.41 -8.48
CA ARG A 42 4.88 -6.96 -7.14
C ARG A 42 6.33 -6.86 -6.69
N ARG A 43 7.29 -7.19 -7.56
CA ARG A 43 8.71 -7.21 -7.23
C ARG A 43 9.18 -5.79 -6.90
N GLU A 44 8.81 -4.84 -7.75
CA GLU A 44 9.16 -3.44 -7.60
C GLU A 44 8.50 -2.83 -6.33
N LEU A 45 7.26 -3.23 -6.00
CA LEU A 45 6.62 -2.82 -4.74
C LEU A 45 7.39 -3.34 -3.52
N ILE A 46 7.81 -4.61 -3.54
CA ILE A 46 8.60 -5.22 -2.46
C ILE A 46 9.94 -4.51 -2.30
N GLU A 47 10.65 -4.24 -3.39
CA GLU A 47 11.92 -3.51 -3.38
C GLU A 47 11.76 -2.11 -2.77
N ARG A 48 10.71 -1.38 -3.14
CA ARG A 48 10.40 -0.07 -2.55
C ARG A 48 10.13 -0.17 -1.05
N LEU A 49 9.35 -1.15 -0.60
CA LEU A 49 9.05 -1.36 0.82
C LEU A 49 10.31 -1.71 1.62
N LYS A 50 11.18 -2.57 1.07
CA LYS A 50 12.50 -2.89 1.67
C LYS A 50 13.42 -1.68 1.72
N ALA A 51 13.35 -0.79 0.73
CA ALA A 51 14.04 0.48 0.73
C ALA A 51 13.46 1.51 1.73
N GLY A 52 12.49 1.10 2.56
CA GLY A 52 11.89 1.93 3.61
C GLY A 52 10.80 2.88 3.13
N LYS A 53 10.38 2.79 1.86
CA LYS A 53 9.27 3.60 1.36
C LYS A 53 7.97 3.18 2.03
N VAL A 54 7.15 4.16 2.36
CA VAL A 54 5.87 3.93 3.04
C VAL A 54 4.73 4.01 2.03
N PHE A 55 4.09 2.88 1.75
CA PHE A 55 2.89 2.82 0.95
C PHE A 55 1.64 2.62 1.82
N VAL A 56 0.56 3.28 1.43
CA VAL A 56 -0.77 3.12 2.03
C VAL A 56 -1.80 2.79 0.97
N VAL A 57 -2.88 2.13 1.36
CA VAL A 57 -4.08 1.96 0.53
C VAL A 57 -4.96 3.19 0.71
N GLY A 58 -5.53 3.72 -0.37
CA GLY A 58 -6.38 4.89 -0.31
C GLY A 58 -7.10 5.19 -1.60
N LYS A 59 -7.96 6.22 -1.59
CA LYS A 59 -8.70 6.69 -2.76
C LYS A 59 -8.43 8.17 -2.97
N ARG A 60 -8.20 8.57 -4.22
CA ARG A 60 -8.08 9.99 -4.57
C ARG A 60 -9.45 10.67 -4.43
N LEU A 61 -9.49 11.81 -3.76
CA LEU A 61 -10.69 12.63 -3.69
C LEU A 61 -10.85 13.42 -4.99
N PRO A 62 -11.96 13.23 -5.74
CA PRO A 62 -12.19 13.97 -6.97
C PRO A 62 -12.17 15.48 -6.74
N LEU A 63 -11.67 16.24 -7.71
CA LEU A 63 -11.59 17.71 -7.69
C LEU A 63 -10.71 18.30 -6.57
N LEU A 64 -10.03 17.48 -5.76
CA LEU A 64 -9.11 17.92 -4.70
C LEU A 64 -7.66 17.54 -5.01
N ALA A 65 -7.18 17.84 -6.23
CA ALA A 65 -5.77 17.73 -6.64
C ALA A 65 -5.04 16.49 -6.08
N SER A 66 -4.05 16.64 -5.20
CA SER A 66 -3.28 15.54 -4.60
C SER A 66 -3.79 15.12 -3.21
N THR A 67 -5.09 15.22 -2.98
CA THR A 67 -5.74 14.81 -1.73
C THR A 67 -6.29 13.40 -1.86
N PHE A 68 -6.00 12.60 -0.84
CA PHE A 68 -6.37 11.20 -0.76
C PHE A 68 -7.05 10.93 0.58
N GLU A 69 -8.09 10.11 0.55
CA GLU A 69 -8.56 9.39 1.72
C GLU A 69 -7.69 8.13 1.87
N THR A 70 -7.02 7.94 3.01
CA THR A 70 -6.08 6.83 3.22
C THR A 70 -6.58 5.91 4.33
N TYR A 71 -6.47 4.60 4.12
CA TYR A 71 -7.05 3.58 5.01
C TYR A 71 -5.97 2.79 5.72
N TYR A 72 -5.17 1.98 5.03
CA TYR A 72 -4.29 1.02 5.68
C TYR A 72 -2.85 1.14 5.19
N ARG A 73 -1.88 0.93 6.07
CA ARG A 73 -0.47 0.85 5.68
C ARG A 73 -0.15 -0.53 5.12
N VAL A 74 0.53 -0.56 3.98
CA VAL A 74 1.05 -1.79 3.38
C VAL A 74 2.33 -2.20 4.09
N ARG A 75 2.43 -3.49 4.39
CA ARG A 75 3.58 -4.11 5.05
C ARG A 75 4.01 -5.35 4.28
N LEU A 76 5.32 -5.58 4.33
CA LEU A 76 5.92 -6.83 3.92
C LEU A 76 6.03 -7.73 5.16
N ALA A 77 5.34 -8.86 5.14
CA ALA A 77 5.47 -9.93 6.12
C ALA A 77 6.29 -11.08 5.52
N SER A 78 6.96 -11.84 6.38
CA SER A 78 7.59 -13.11 5.99
C SER A 78 6.88 -14.23 6.73
N VAL A 79 6.34 -15.19 5.97
CA VAL A 79 5.66 -16.37 6.50
C VAL A 79 6.35 -17.58 5.87
N ASP A 80 6.94 -18.45 6.69
CA ASP A 80 7.66 -19.65 6.23
C ASP A 80 8.75 -19.38 5.17
N GLY A 81 9.41 -18.22 5.25
CA GLY A 81 10.44 -17.80 4.29
C GLY A 81 9.91 -17.20 2.98
N GLN A 82 8.59 -17.09 2.83
CA GLN A 82 7.95 -16.43 1.70
C GLN A 82 7.51 -15.01 2.07
N GLU A 83 7.81 -14.06 1.20
CA GLU A 83 7.40 -12.67 1.37
C GLU A 83 5.94 -12.48 0.96
N ILE A 84 5.15 -11.87 1.82
CA ILE A 84 3.71 -11.65 1.62
C ILE A 84 3.40 -10.18 1.87
N LEU A 85 2.64 -9.58 0.95
CA LEU A 85 2.16 -8.22 1.08
C LEU A 85 0.82 -8.20 1.79
N THR A 86 0.75 -7.48 2.91
CA THR A 86 -0.46 -7.38 3.74
C THR A 86 -0.72 -5.95 4.19
N THR A 87 -1.96 -5.64 4.52
CA THR A 87 -2.34 -4.41 5.23
C THR A 87 -2.39 -4.64 6.73
N SER A 88 -1.82 -3.74 7.53
CA SER A 88 -2.06 -3.78 8.97
C SER A 88 -3.49 -3.30 9.26
N GLY A 89 -4.31 -4.13 9.89
CA GLY A 89 -5.76 -3.90 10.13
C GLY A 89 -6.12 -2.74 11.07
N ALA A 90 -5.21 -1.80 11.30
CA ALA A 90 -5.50 -0.53 11.95
C ALA A 90 -5.55 0.56 10.88
N SER A 91 -6.59 1.39 10.91
CA SER A 91 -6.64 2.60 10.08
C SER A 91 -5.37 3.43 10.30
N TRP A 92 -4.76 3.87 9.21
CA TRP A 92 -3.55 4.66 9.19
C TRP A 92 -3.86 6.04 9.76
N ASN A 93 -3.58 6.22 11.04
CA ASN A 93 -3.52 7.52 11.67
C ASN A 93 -2.05 7.96 11.70
N ALA A 94 -1.77 9.20 11.28
CA ALA A 94 -0.39 9.73 11.26
C ALA A 94 0.32 9.68 12.62
N ALA A 95 -0.41 9.45 13.73
CA ALA A 95 0.09 9.33 15.09
C ALA A 95 0.37 7.89 15.58
N SER A 96 -0.07 6.84 14.88
CA SER A 96 0.05 5.45 15.37
C SER A 96 1.28 4.72 14.79
N SER A 97 2.46 5.05 15.32
CA SER A 97 3.66 4.21 15.16
C SER A 97 3.62 3.07 16.16
N GLY A 98 2.98 1.97 15.79
CA GLY A 98 3.06 0.71 16.53
C GLY A 98 1.71 0.13 16.86
N ILE A 99 1.34 -0.89 16.09
CA ILE A 99 0.64 -2.11 16.51
C ILE A 99 0.80 -3.07 15.31
N VAL A 100 1.17 -4.31 15.60
CA VAL A 100 1.23 -5.44 14.66
C VAL A 100 0.04 -6.30 15.00
N THR A 101 -1.01 -6.30 14.17
CA THR A 101 -2.08 -7.29 14.27
C THR A 101 -1.74 -8.45 13.35
N SER A 102 -1.62 -9.64 13.93
CA SER A 102 -1.42 -10.91 13.23
C SER A 102 -2.74 -11.35 12.60
N GLY A 103 -2.93 -11.03 11.33
CA GLY A 103 -3.93 -11.66 10.46
C GLY A 103 -3.45 -13.04 10.00
N SER A 104 -4.38 -13.98 9.85
CA SER A 104 -4.15 -15.41 9.60
C SER A 104 -3.13 -15.71 8.49
N ALA A 105 -2.37 -16.79 8.67
CA ALA A 105 -1.32 -17.28 7.78
C ALA A 105 -1.85 -17.73 6.41
N SER A 106 -2.34 -16.78 5.60
CA SER A 106 -2.62 -17.01 4.19
C SER A 106 -1.34 -16.77 3.40
N ARG A 107 -0.91 -17.76 2.59
CA ARG A 107 0.23 -17.64 1.66
C ARG A 107 -0.04 -16.68 0.47
N ARG A 108 -1.12 -15.90 0.53
CA ARG A 108 -1.58 -15.01 -0.54
C ARG A 108 -1.37 -13.56 -0.13
N ASP A 109 -1.06 -12.72 -1.10
CA ASP A 109 -1.03 -11.28 -0.85
C ASP A 109 -2.46 -10.78 -0.61
N HIS A 110 -2.63 -9.86 0.33
CA HIS A 110 -3.93 -9.30 0.65
C HIS A 110 -3.82 -7.83 1.07
N LEU A 111 -4.24 -6.93 0.19
CA LEU A 111 -4.34 -5.50 0.47
C LEU A 111 -5.79 -5.12 0.75
N GLU A 112 -6.17 -5.12 2.02
CA GLU A 112 -7.51 -4.70 2.45
C GLU A 112 -7.80 -3.25 2.01
N GLY A 113 -9.05 -2.99 1.59
CA GLY A 113 -9.48 -1.66 1.16
C GLY A 113 -9.02 -1.24 -0.24
N ALA A 114 -8.18 -2.03 -0.92
CA ALA A 114 -7.81 -1.78 -2.30
C ALA A 114 -8.81 -2.50 -3.22
N PRO A 115 -9.63 -1.78 -4.00
CA PRO A 115 -10.53 -2.41 -4.96
C PRO A 115 -9.75 -3.21 -6.02
N LEU A 116 -10.38 -4.28 -6.51
CA LEU A 116 -9.88 -5.06 -7.63
C LEU A 116 -10.01 -4.26 -8.93
N VAL A 117 -9.01 -4.39 -9.81
CA VAL A 117 -9.03 -3.85 -11.18
C VAL A 117 -9.19 -4.95 -12.22
#